data_AF-A0A067QVS7-F1
#
_entry.id   AF-A0A067QVS7-F1
#
_cell.length_a   1.000
_cell.length_b   1.000
_cell.length_c   1.000
_cell.angle_alpha   90.00
_cell.angle_beta   90.00
_cell.angle_gamma   90.00
#
_symmetry.space_group_name_H-M   'P 1'
#
loop_
_entity.id
_entity.type
_entity.pdbx_description
1 polymer ?
#
loop_
_entity_poly.entity_id
_entity_poly.type
_entity_poly.pdbx_seq_one_letter_code
_entity_poly.pdbx_strand_id
1 'polypeptide(L)'
;MKQKFLAFIKTNKRGTISSDIKFILSFIFLFIMIIGTLGISPNMWYWCRNHLNDSFMYATFRDCVAERTFKNLSTITQFWKFAETVMIDSIYGKSENDTHQAFVLQDSKLVGAPRLRQVRVRNDSCVVRRALNRSIELCYELYSRWYEDTKPFGPGNGTAWTYSTAEELGGSSHQGKFSLYSGGGYYEDLSLNRSETIEKLLTLKNNQWVTGRTRAIFIDLMVYNANVDAIFIVKLVFENEPTEGIVTAYLLFPVKLHRLVTVYDYFVTVCECMFVAFIFFYTIKWIMDFVVLKGKYEDSAFDVILLPILLVFSYYAICFRICSYVVIEPQILQNISEEKLGNFDLTRSFRGIYNVSTSFLLLIAWPQLFKYTNSEYVSSLVKCWKEIATISVVVLIIITTCLHIMYCHYCSYY
;
A
#
# COMPACT_ATOMS: atom_id res chain seq x y z
N MET A 1 -52.76 14.45 -8.72
CA MET A 1 -51.57 14.38 -7.82
C MET A 1 -50.31 14.95 -8.48
N LYS A 2 -49.92 14.50 -9.69
CA LYS A 2 -48.77 15.00 -10.47
C LYS A 2 -48.75 16.52 -10.70
N GLN A 3 -49.90 17.13 -11.03
CA GLN A 3 -50.01 18.59 -11.24
C GLN A 3 -49.91 19.43 -9.96
N LYS A 4 -50.41 18.92 -8.81
CA LYS A 4 -50.28 19.61 -7.52
C LYS A 4 -48.84 19.56 -7.00
N PHE A 5 -48.14 18.45 -7.25
CA PHE A 5 -46.70 18.32 -6.95
C PHE A 5 -45.85 19.25 -7.83
N LEU A 6 -46.15 19.33 -9.14
CA LEU A 6 -45.53 20.28 -10.06
C LEU A 6 -45.81 21.76 -9.69
N ALA A 7 -46.99 22.07 -9.15
CA ALA A 7 -47.34 23.41 -8.68
C ALA A 7 -46.61 23.81 -7.38
N PHE A 8 -46.35 22.84 -6.49
CA PHE A 8 -45.55 23.04 -5.28
C PHE A 8 -44.07 23.34 -5.60
N ILE A 9 -43.52 22.71 -6.65
CA ILE A 9 -42.16 23.00 -7.13
C ILE A 9 -42.08 24.38 -7.81
N LYS A 10 -43.13 24.81 -8.51
CA LYS A 10 -43.14 26.06 -9.30
C LYS A 10 -43.28 27.34 -8.47
N THR A 11 -43.69 27.25 -7.20
CA THR A 11 -43.98 28.42 -6.35
C THR A 11 -42.78 28.94 -5.54
N ASN A 12 -41.63 28.25 -5.53
CA ASN A 12 -40.46 28.73 -4.80
C ASN A 12 -39.53 29.57 -5.69
N LYS A 13 -39.98 30.77 -6.08
CA LYS A 13 -39.17 31.82 -6.71
C LYS A 13 -38.27 32.52 -5.67
N ARG A 14 -37.48 31.73 -4.94
CA ARG A 14 -36.41 32.15 -4.00
C ARG A 14 -35.05 31.63 -4.53
N GLY A 15 -34.73 32.01 -5.77
CA GLY A 15 -33.63 31.44 -6.54
C GLY A 15 -32.26 31.52 -5.87
N THR A 16 -31.97 32.63 -5.18
CA THR A 16 -30.69 32.89 -4.50
C THR A 16 -30.58 32.17 -3.15
N ILE A 17 -31.57 32.30 -2.27
CA ILE A 17 -31.55 31.62 -0.95
C ILE A 17 -31.51 30.09 -1.11
N SER A 18 -32.16 29.55 -2.14
CA SER A 18 -32.13 28.12 -2.45
C SER A 18 -30.76 27.65 -2.95
N SER A 19 -30.03 28.46 -3.74
CA SER A 19 -28.67 28.12 -4.17
C SER A 19 -27.68 28.17 -3.01
N ASP A 20 -27.81 29.14 -2.12
CA ASP A 20 -26.93 29.32 -0.96
C ASP A 20 -27.06 28.15 0.02
N ILE A 21 -28.29 27.67 0.27
CA ILE A 21 -28.52 26.48 1.08
C ILE A 21 -27.90 25.24 0.43
N LYS A 22 -28.05 25.06 -0.88
CA LYS A 22 -27.44 23.93 -1.62
C LYS A 22 -25.91 23.97 -1.59
N PHE A 23 -25.31 25.16 -1.64
CA PHE A 23 -23.88 25.36 -1.47
C PHE A 23 -23.41 24.93 -0.08
N ILE A 24 -24.06 25.43 0.97
CA ILE A 24 -23.74 25.08 2.36
C ILE A 24 -23.85 23.57 2.58
N LEU A 25 -24.92 22.93 2.09
CA LEU A 25 -25.09 21.48 2.18
C LEU A 25 -23.98 20.70 1.47
N SER A 26 -23.55 21.17 0.29
CA SER A 26 -22.47 20.53 -0.47
C SER A 26 -21.11 20.72 0.21
N PHE A 27 -20.88 21.85 0.86
CA PHE A 27 -19.69 22.11 1.67
C PHE A 27 -19.66 21.24 2.93
N ILE A 28 -20.80 21.10 3.62
CA ILE A 28 -20.95 20.18 4.76
C ILE A 28 -20.66 18.74 4.33
N PHE A 29 -21.21 18.31 3.19
CA PHE A 29 -20.93 17.00 2.63
C PHE A 29 -19.43 16.78 2.38
N LEU A 30 -18.76 17.74 1.75
CA LEU A 30 -17.32 17.67 1.52
C LEU A 30 -16.53 17.56 2.83
N PHE A 31 -16.88 18.35 3.84
CA PHE A 31 -16.23 18.30 5.14
C PHE A 31 -16.40 16.95 5.83
N ILE A 32 -17.62 16.39 5.79
CA ILE A 32 -17.91 15.05 6.31
C ILE A 32 -17.13 13.98 5.54
N MET A 33 -17.03 14.09 4.21
CA MET A 33 -16.22 13.18 3.40
C MET A 33 -14.74 13.22 3.77
N ILE A 34 -14.18 14.41 3.96
CA ILE A 34 -12.77 14.59 4.36
C ILE A 34 -12.54 13.93 5.71
N ILE A 35 -13.40 14.17 6.70
CA ILE A 35 -13.24 13.56 8.04
C ILE A 35 -13.44 12.04 7.97
N GLY A 36 -14.48 11.56 7.27
CA GLY A 36 -14.77 10.13 7.18
C GLY A 36 -13.69 9.33 6.44
N THR A 37 -12.99 9.94 5.48
CA THR A 37 -11.94 9.26 4.70
C THR A 37 -10.53 9.45 5.27
N LEU A 38 -10.18 10.65 5.75
CA LEU A 38 -8.84 11.00 6.21
C LEU A 38 -8.70 11.03 7.74
N GLY A 39 -9.79 11.16 8.48
CA GLY A 39 -9.79 11.31 9.94
C GLY A 39 -9.29 10.08 10.70
N ILE A 40 -9.09 8.94 10.04
CA ILE A 40 -8.61 7.71 10.69
C ILE A 40 -7.10 7.74 10.97
N SER A 41 -6.34 8.66 10.35
CA SER A 41 -4.88 8.70 10.44
C SER A 41 -4.39 9.78 11.42
N PRO A 42 -4.16 9.46 12.71
CA PRO A 42 -3.59 10.42 13.65
C PRO A 42 -2.18 10.85 13.21
N ASN A 43 -1.87 12.13 13.43
CA ASN A 43 -0.56 12.72 13.09
C ASN A 43 0.61 11.99 13.75
N MET A 44 0.40 11.34 14.90
CA MET A 44 1.44 10.63 15.63
C MET A 44 1.95 9.38 14.90
N TRP A 45 1.14 8.75 14.03
CA TRP A 45 1.58 7.63 13.21
C TRP A 45 2.69 8.01 12.24
N TYR A 46 2.68 9.25 11.74
CA TYR A 46 3.75 9.75 10.87
C TYR A 46 5.10 9.76 11.59
N TRP A 47 5.12 10.22 12.84
CA TRP A 47 6.34 10.28 13.65
C TRP A 47 6.87 8.90 14.01
N CYS A 48 6.01 7.98 14.46
CA CYS A 48 6.40 6.59 14.72
C CYS A 48 6.93 5.89 13.46
N ARG A 49 6.30 6.14 12.30
CA ARG A 49 6.78 5.64 11.00
C ARG A 49 8.17 6.18 10.65
N ASN A 50 8.40 7.47 10.85
CA ASN A 50 9.70 8.07 10.59
C ASN A 50 10.76 7.51 11.52
N HIS A 51 10.43 7.34 12.80
CA HIS A 51 11.34 6.74 13.76
C HIS A 51 11.76 5.33 13.36
N LEU A 52 10.81 4.47 12.95
CA LEU A 52 11.12 3.13 12.42
C LEU A 52 11.93 3.18 11.12
N ASN A 53 11.66 4.14 10.24
CA ASN A 53 12.49 4.34 9.05
C ASN A 53 13.92 4.73 9.43
N ASP A 54 14.11 5.56 10.45
CA ASP A 54 15.45 5.95 10.90
C ASP A 54 16.20 4.75 11.47
N SER A 55 15.52 3.88 12.22
CA SER A 55 16.12 2.67 12.81
C SER A 55 16.47 1.58 11.80
N PHE A 56 15.65 1.36 10.78
CA PHE A 56 15.90 0.27 9.81
C PHE A 56 16.51 0.76 8.49
N MET A 57 16.02 1.89 7.95
CA MET A 57 16.37 2.34 6.60
C MET A 57 17.59 3.25 6.57
N TYR A 58 17.68 4.18 7.53
CA TYR A 58 18.73 5.20 7.57
C TYR A 58 19.87 4.88 8.55
N ALA A 59 19.70 3.87 9.40
CA ALA A 59 20.77 3.37 10.23
C ALA A 59 21.98 2.96 9.38
N THR A 60 23.15 3.45 9.78
CA THR A 60 24.41 3.19 9.09
C THR A 60 25.11 1.99 9.71
N PHE A 61 25.72 1.18 8.86
CA PHE A 61 26.64 0.13 9.28
C PHE A 61 27.90 0.16 8.42
N ARG A 62 29.00 -0.33 8.98
CA ARG A 62 30.31 -0.27 8.34
C ARG A 62 30.55 -1.49 7.46
N ASP A 63 30.65 -1.28 6.15
CA ASP A 63 31.07 -2.30 5.20
C ASP A 63 32.56 -2.13 4.89
N CYS A 64 33.41 -2.70 5.76
CA CYS A 64 34.88 -2.63 5.74
C CYS A 64 35.44 -1.19 5.87
N VAL A 65 35.21 -0.33 4.88
CA VAL A 65 35.74 1.04 4.78
C VAL A 65 34.62 2.09 4.69
N ALA A 66 33.52 1.78 3.99
CA ALA A 66 32.45 2.73 3.74
C ALA A 66 31.25 2.52 4.68
N GLU A 67 30.61 3.62 5.09
CA GLU A 67 29.31 3.57 5.74
C GLU A 67 28.22 3.33 4.69
N ARG A 68 27.34 2.37 4.97
CA ARG A 68 26.20 2.03 4.11
C ARG A 68 24.92 2.03 4.92
N THR A 69 23.82 2.21 4.20
CA THR A 69 22.46 2.13 4.71
C THR A 69 21.72 1.01 3.98
N PHE A 70 20.52 0.66 4.45
CA PHE A 70 19.66 -0.35 3.81
C PHE A 70 19.44 -0.08 2.32
N LYS A 71 19.26 1.19 1.93
CA LYS A 71 19.00 1.58 0.54
C LYS A 71 20.19 1.38 -0.40
N ASN A 72 21.41 1.31 0.14
CA ASN A 72 22.66 1.24 -0.62
C ASN A 72 23.32 -0.15 -0.55
N LEU A 73 22.53 -1.19 -0.25
CA LEU A 73 22.94 -2.58 -0.28
C LEU A 73 22.96 -3.09 -1.71
N SER A 74 24.03 -3.79 -2.11
CA SER A 74 24.15 -4.37 -3.46
C SER A 74 24.63 -5.82 -3.49
N THR A 75 25.20 -6.35 -2.40
CA THR A 75 25.77 -7.71 -2.39
C THR A 75 25.19 -8.59 -1.30
N ILE A 76 25.25 -9.91 -1.51
CA ILE A 76 24.84 -10.93 -0.51
C ILE A 76 25.66 -10.79 0.79
N THR A 77 26.95 -10.45 0.69
CA THR A 77 27.79 -10.23 1.88
C THR A 77 27.33 -9.02 2.69
N GLN A 78 26.90 -7.95 2.02
CA GLN A 78 26.34 -6.78 2.68
C GLN A 78 24.97 -7.06 3.29
N PHE A 79 24.13 -7.89 2.66
CA PHE A 79 22.88 -8.37 3.26
C PHE A 79 23.14 -9.04 4.61
N TRP A 80 24.09 -9.98 4.68
CA TRP A 80 24.43 -10.65 5.95
C TRP A 80 24.98 -9.69 6.99
N LYS A 81 25.83 -8.73 6.60
CA LYS A 81 26.31 -7.68 7.52
C LYS A 81 25.17 -6.83 8.06
N PHE A 82 24.22 -6.43 7.21
CA PHE A 82 23.01 -5.72 7.63
C PHE A 82 22.18 -6.56 8.60
N ALA A 83 21.98 -7.84 8.29
CA ALA A 83 21.22 -8.76 9.13
C ALA A 83 21.88 -8.97 10.51
N GLU A 84 23.21 -9.06 10.58
CA GLU A 84 23.96 -9.27 11.82
C GLU A 84 24.12 -8.01 12.67
N THR A 85 24.00 -6.82 12.08
CA THR A 85 24.21 -5.53 12.74
C THR A 85 22.89 -4.77 12.88
N VAL A 86 22.52 -3.99 11.87
CA VAL A 86 21.34 -3.10 11.88
C VAL A 86 20.07 -3.85 12.21
N MET A 87 19.82 -5.01 11.59
CA MET A 87 18.57 -5.74 11.83
C MET A 87 18.48 -6.23 13.28
N ILE A 88 19.54 -6.84 13.81
CA ILE A 88 19.58 -7.31 15.20
C ILE A 88 19.45 -6.15 16.17
N ASP A 89 20.25 -5.10 15.99
CA ASP A 89 20.28 -3.96 16.91
C ASP A 89 18.97 -3.16 16.87
N SER A 90 18.31 -3.07 15.72
CA SER A 90 17.03 -2.37 15.58
C SER A 90 15.83 -3.19 16.08
N ILE A 91 15.89 -4.52 16.06
CA ILE A 91 14.81 -5.38 16.59
C ILE A 91 14.97 -5.61 18.10
N TYR A 92 16.18 -5.92 18.57
CA TYR A 92 16.42 -6.37 19.95
C TYR A 92 17.14 -5.34 20.82
N GLY A 93 17.59 -4.23 20.25
CA GLY A 93 18.42 -3.25 20.96
C GLY A 93 19.90 -3.63 21.03
N LYS A 94 20.71 -2.72 21.56
CA LYS A 94 22.19 -2.82 21.58
C LYS A 94 22.76 -3.55 22.80
N SER A 95 21.98 -3.75 23.87
CA SER A 95 22.46 -4.30 25.14
C SER A 95 21.72 -5.57 25.51
N GLU A 96 22.46 -6.63 25.87
CA GLU A 96 21.89 -7.89 26.37
C GLU A 96 21.33 -7.78 27.80
N ASN A 97 21.75 -6.76 28.56
CA ASN A 97 21.32 -6.54 29.95
C ASN A 97 19.96 -5.83 30.09
N ASP A 98 19.37 -5.39 28.97
CA ASP A 98 17.98 -4.92 28.97
C ASP A 98 17.06 -6.14 29.06
N THR A 99 16.91 -6.65 30.29
CA THR A 99 15.96 -7.71 30.69
C THR A 99 14.49 -7.34 30.44
N HIS A 100 14.23 -6.13 29.92
CA HIS A 100 12.95 -5.70 29.37
C HIS A 100 12.75 -6.27 27.96
N GLN A 101 12.40 -7.55 27.92
CA GLN A 101 12.07 -8.35 26.74
C GLN A 101 11.36 -7.54 25.63
N ALA A 102 12.11 -7.26 24.56
CA ALA A 102 11.63 -6.88 23.23
C ALA A 102 10.90 -5.52 23.09
N PHE A 103 11.48 -4.43 23.61
CA PHE A 103 11.13 -3.09 23.13
C PHE A 103 11.91 -2.75 21.84
N VAL A 104 11.27 -2.89 20.68
CA VAL A 104 11.73 -2.30 19.41
C VAL A 104 11.57 -0.79 19.55
N LEU A 105 12.55 -0.08 20.12
CA LEU A 105 12.54 1.37 20.37
C LEU A 105 11.69 1.77 21.60
N GLN A 106 12.27 1.69 22.81
CA GLN A 106 11.84 2.17 24.15
C GLN A 106 10.33 2.14 24.52
N ASP A 107 9.43 2.63 23.67
CA ASP A 107 7.97 2.71 23.81
C ASP A 107 7.19 1.71 22.92
N SER A 108 7.89 0.96 22.08
CA SER A 108 7.32 0.04 21.07
C SER A 108 7.76 -1.39 21.34
N LYS A 109 6.85 -2.37 21.24
CA LYS A 109 7.07 -3.80 21.53
C LYS A 109 6.97 -4.65 20.27
N LEU A 110 7.83 -5.66 20.13
CA LEU A 110 7.71 -6.66 19.06
C LEU A 110 6.48 -7.56 19.29
N VAL A 111 5.69 -7.80 18.23
CA VAL A 111 4.52 -8.69 18.26
C VAL A 111 4.82 -9.93 17.43
N GLY A 112 4.91 -11.08 18.11
CA GLY A 112 5.29 -12.35 17.49
C GLY A 112 6.75 -12.40 17.02
N ALA A 113 7.12 -13.55 16.46
CA ALA A 113 8.46 -13.77 15.90
C ALA A 113 8.62 -13.10 14.52
N PRO A 114 9.73 -12.37 14.26
CA PRO A 114 10.07 -11.92 12.92
C PRO A 114 10.29 -13.12 12.00
N ARG A 115 9.82 -13.06 10.75
CA ARG A 115 10.01 -14.13 9.77
C ARG A 115 11.01 -13.70 8.70
N LEU A 116 11.99 -14.56 8.46
CA LEU A 116 12.87 -14.48 7.30
C LEU A 116 12.38 -15.48 6.24
N ARG A 117 12.02 -15.01 5.04
CA ARG A 117 11.56 -15.85 3.94
C ARG A 117 12.37 -15.60 2.68
N GLN A 118 12.69 -16.64 1.92
CA GLN A 118 13.32 -16.51 0.60
C GLN A 118 12.56 -17.25 -0.48
N VAL A 119 12.74 -16.75 -1.70
CA VAL A 119 12.29 -17.40 -2.93
C VAL A 119 13.49 -17.64 -3.83
N ARG A 120 13.56 -18.83 -4.45
CA ARG A 120 14.69 -19.33 -5.23
C ARG A 120 14.24 -19.81 -6.60
N VAL A 121 15.16 -19.80 -7.56
CA VAL A 121 14.96 -20.39 -8.89
C VAL A 121 15.81 -21.63 -9.10
N ARG A 122 15.33 -22.52 -9.97
CA ARG A 122 16.02 -23.76 -10.34
C ARG A 122 17.29 -23.49 -11.16
N ASN A 123 18.17 -24.48 -11.20
CA ASN A 123 19.47 -24.40 -11.87
C ASN A 123 19.39 -24.40 -13.39
N ASP A 124 18.30 -24.92 -13.93
CA ASP A 124 18.01 -25.05 -15.35
C ASP A 124 17.14 -23.91 -15.88
N SER A 125 17.07 -22.79 -15.15
CA SER A 125 16.17 -21.68 -15.46
C SER A 125 16.59 -20.86 -16.69
N CYS A 126 17.86 -20.93 -17.12
CA CYS A 126 18.28 -20.33 -18.40
C CYS A 126 19.22 -21.20 -19.21
N VAL A 127 19.22 -20.96 -20.52
CA VAL A 127 20.00 -21.69 -21.51
C VAL A 127 21.27 -20.93 -21.84
N VAL A 128 22.42 -21.48 -21.44
CA VAL A 128 23.74 -20.97 -21.83
C VAL A 128 23.99 -21.29 -23.30
N ARG A 129 24.42 -20.29 -24.09
CA ARG A 129 24.78 -20.51 -25.51
C ARG A 129 25.94 -21.52 -25.60
N ARG A 130 25.87 -22.43 -26.59
CA ARG A 130 26.85 -23.52 -26.78
C ARG A 130 28.31 -23.07 -26.76
N ALA A 131 28.60 -21.88 -27.29
CA ALA A 131 29.95 -21.31 -27.32
C ALA A 131 30.53 -21.00 -25.92
N LEU A 132 29.68 -20.71 -24.93
CA LEU A 132 30.08 -20.36 -23.55
C LEU A 132 29.86 -21.50 -22.55
N ASN A 133 29.34 -22.64 -23.01
CA ASN A 133 28.98 -23.77 -22.16
C ASN A 133 30.20 -24.41 -21.45
N ARG A 134 31.42 -24.15 -21.92
CA ARG A 134 32.66 -24.57 -21.25
C ARG A 134 33.06 -23.69 -20.07
N SER A 135 32.60 -22.44 -20.04
CA SER A 135 32.99 -21.45 -19.03
C SER A 135 31.88 -21.16 -18.02
N ILE A 136 30.62 -21.40 -18.39
CA ILE A 136 29.45 -21.13 -17.56
C ILE A 136 28.65 -22.43 -17.41
N GLU A 137 28.80 -23.09 -16.26
CA GLU A 137 28.10 -24.34 -15.95
C GLU A 137 26.68 -24.13 -15.41
N LEU A 138 26.45 -23.02 -14.72
CA LEU A 138 25.19 -22.71 -14.05
C LEU A 138 24.69 -21.33 -14.46
N CYS A 139 23.39 -21.25 -14.73
CA CYS A 139 22.72 -20.04 -15.15
C CYS A 139 21.42 -19.91 -14.35
N TYR A 140 21.10 -18.70 -13.90
CA TYR A 140 19.87 -18.43 -13.17
C TYR A 140 19.11 -17.27 -13.82
N GLU A 141 17.88 -17.51 -14.28
CA GLU A 141 17.03 -16.49 -14.92
C GLU A 141 16.33 -15.61 -13.87
N LEU A 142 15.66 -14.53 -14.30
CA LEU A 142 14.74 -13.77 -13.47
C LEU A 142 13.65 -14.66 -12.86
N TYR A 143 13.07 -14.21 -11.75
CA TYR A 143 12.04 -14.98 -11.08
C TYR A 143 10.80 -15.12 -11.97
N SER A 144 10.34 -16.35 -12.13
CA SER A 144 9.01 -16.65 -12.61
C SER A 144 8.45 -17.83 -11.80
N ARG A 145 7.13 -17.90 -11.68
CA ARG A 145 6.47 -19.02 -10.98
C ARG A 145 6.81 -20.38 -11.60
N TRP A 146 7.14 -20.40 -12.90
CA TRP A 146 7.51 -21.62 -13.62
C TRP A 146 8.90 -22.12 -13.28
N TYR A 147 9.82 -21.20 -12.92
CA TYR A 147 11.21 -21.50 -12.57
C TYR A 147 11.46 -21.54 -11.07
N GLU A 148 10.43 -21.35 -10.25
CA GLU A 148 10.53 -21.45 -8.78
C GLU A 148 11.06 -22.83 -8.38
N ASP A 149 12.04 -22.83 -7.47
CA ASP A 149 12.63 -24.05 -6.93
C ASP A 149 11.90 -24.47 -5.64
N THR A 150 11.19 -25.60 -5.73
CA THR A 150 10.39 -26.17 -4.64
C THR A 150 11.07 -27.38 -3.98
N LYS A 151 12.28 -27.75 -4.41
CA LYS A 151 12.99 -28.91 -3.86
C LYS A 151 13.76 -28.54 -2.58
N PRO A 152 13.77 -29.41 -1.55
CA PRO A 152 14.60 -29.19 -0.37
C PRO A 152 16.07 -28.97 -0.72
N PHE A 153 16.76 -28.12 0.03
CA PHE A 153 18.17 -27.80 -0.21
C PHE A 153 18.97 -27.67 1.09
N GLY A 154 20.31 -27.59 0.98
CA GLY A 154 21.19 -27.47 2.14
C GLY A 154 21.08 -28.69 3.07
N PRO A 155 21.07 -28.51 4.41
CA PRO A 155 20.87 -29.59 5.38
C PRO A 155 19.55 -30.36 5.24
N GLY A 156 18.56 -29.80 4.54
CA GLY A 156 17.28 -30.46 4.26
C GLY A 156 16.38 -30.68 5.49
N ASN A 157 16.72 -30.13 6.65
CA ASN A 157 15.97 -30.30 7.90
C ASN A 157 15.47 -28.95 8.43
N GLY A 158 14.17 -28.81 8.64
CA GLY A 158 13.53 -27.59 9.13
C GLY A 158 12.98 -26.70 8.00
N THR A 159 12.14 -25.75 8.39
CA THR A 159 11.36 -24.88 7.49
C THR A 159 12.24 -23.98 6.62
N ALA A 160 13.46 -23.65 7.07
CA ALA A 160 14.41 -22.88 6.28
C ALA A 160 14.91 -23.62 5.04
N TRP A 161 14.80 -24.95 5.00
CA TRP A 161 15.44 -25.81 4.00
C TRP A 161 14.43 -26.63 3.19
N THR A 162 13.19 -26.70 3.66
CA THR A 162 12.05 -27.34 2.97
C THR A 162 11.08 -26.29 2.45
N TYR A 163 10.60 -26.45 1.22
CA TYR A 163 9.68 -25.51 0.60
C TYR A 163 8.30 -25.58 1.26
N SER A 164 7.72 -24.43 1.59
CA SER A 164 6.34 -24.30 2.02
C SER A 164 5.51 -23.54 0.99
N THR A 165 4.30 -24.02 0.76
CA THR A 165 3.38 -23.40 -0.20
C THR A 165 2.81 -22.09 0.34
N ALA A 166 2.30 -21.25 -0.56
CA ALA A 166 1.66 -20.00 -0.15
C ALA A 166 0.44 -20.23 0.78
N GLU A 167 -0.30 -21.32 0.57
CA GLU A 167 -1.46 -21.69 1.39
C GLU A 167 -1.04 -22.09 2.81
N GLU A 168 0.02 -22.91 2.95
CA GLU A 168 0.57 -23.30 4.26
C GLU A 168 1.07 -22.09 5.06
N LEU A 169 1.68 -21.11 4.38
CA LEU A 169 2.16 -19.88 5.01
C LEU A 169 1.05 -18.84 5.21
N GLY A 170 -0.14 -19.05 4.66
CA GLY A 170 -1.18 -18.03 4.53
C GLY A 170 -0.75 -16.82 3.68
N GLY A 171 0.37 -16.92 2.95
CA GLY A 171 1.02 -15.84 2.22
C GLY A 171 0.34 -15.51 0.89
N SER A 172 0.46 -14.27 0.44
CA SER A 172 0.01 -13.83 -0.91
C SER A 172 1.19 -13.33 -1.72
N SER A 173 0.99 -13.24 -3.03
CA SER A 173 2.01 -12.74 -3.94
C SER A 173 2.43 -11.31 -3.59
N HIS A 174 3.73 -11.03 -3.73
CA HIS A 174 4.31 -9.72 -3.49
C HIS A 174 4.83 -9.11 -4.79
N GLN A 175 4.34 -7.92 -5.13
CA GLN A 175 4.82 -7.16 -6.29
C GLN A 175 6.14 -6.47 -5.95
N GLY A 176 7.26 -7.01 -6.44
CA GLY A 176 8.57 -6.37 -6.37
C GLY A 176 8.83 -5.41 -7.53
N LYS A 177 10.05 -4.84 -7.57
CA LYS A 177 10.53 -3.99 -8.66
C LYS A 177 10.73 -4.80 -9.95
N PHE A 178 11.25 -6.03 -9.84
CA PHE A 178 11.63 -6.83 -11.00
C PHE A 178 10.65 -7.95 -11.33
N SER A 179 9.97 -8.51 -10.33
CA SER A 179 9.10 -9.67 -10.53
C SER A 179 7.95 -9.72 -9.52
N LEU A 180 6.89 -10.45 -9.88
CA LEU A 180 5.81 -10.80 -8.97
C LEU A 180 6.18 -12.10 -8.25
N TYR A 181 6.55 -12.02 -6.98
CA TYR A 181 6.97 -13.16 -6.17
C TYR A 181 5.78 -13.91 -5.59
N SER A 182 5.86 -15.23 -5.49
CA SER A 182 4.84 -16.05 -4.84
C SER A 182 4.81 -15.79 -3.31
N GLY A 183 3.70 -16.13 -2.68
CA GLY A 183 3.57 -16.12 -1.21
C GLY A 183 4.26 -17.29 -0.50
N GLY A 184 4.76 -18.27 -1.26
CA GLY A 184 5.46 -19.44 -0.75
C GLY A 184 6.96 -19.20 -0.57
N GLY A 185 7.69 -20.28 -0.34
CA GLY A 185 9.16 -20.28 -0.29
C GLY A 185 9.70 -21.02 0.92
N TYR A 186 10.97 -20.74 1.21
CA TYR A 186 11.67 -21.28 2.37
C TYR A 186 11.68 -20.21 3.45
N TYR A 187 11.38 -20.56 4.70
CA TYR A 187 11.26 -19.57 5.76
C TYR A 187 11.82 -20.05 7.09
N GLU A 188 12.34 -19.11 7.87
CA GLU A 188 12.77 -19.31 9.24
C GLU A 188 12.10 -18.25 10.11
N ASP A 189 11.39 -18.70 11.13
CA ASP A 189 10.89 -17.82 12.19
C ASP A 189 12.03 -17.57 13.18
N LEU A 190 12.40 -16.30 13.34
CA LEU A 190 13.41 -15.86 14.28
C LEU A 190 12.87 -15.98 15.72
N SER A 191 13.76 -15.90 16.71
CA SER A 191 13.34 -15.96 18.12
C SER A 191 13.10 -14.57 18.68
N LEU A 192 12.27 -14.45 19.72
CA LEU A 192 12.18 -13.22 20.51
C LEU A 192 13.48 -12.93 21.28
N ASN A 193 14.32 -13.95 21.48
CA ASN A 193 15.62 -13.80 22.12
C ASN A 193 16.70 -13.41 21.11
N ARG A 194 17.47 -12.37 21.45
CA ARG A 194 18.57 -11.85 20.63
C ARG A 194 19.61 -12.93 20.30
N SER A 195 20.11 -13.64 21.32
CA SER A 195 21.19 -14.62 21.17
C SER A 195 20.77 -15.81 20.31
N GLU A 196 19.55 -16.33 20.52
CA GLU A 196 19.00 -17.43 19.72
C GLU A 196 18.82 -17.01 18.25
N THR A 197 18.35 -15.79 18.00
CA THR A 197 18.24 -15.26 16.63
C THR A 197 19.61 -15.15 15.97
N ILE A 198 20.65 -14.71 16.69
CA ILE A 198 22.02 -14.66 16.16
C ILE A 198 22.50 -16.06 15.78
N GLU A 199 22.28 -17.07 16.62
CA GLU A 199 22.65 -18.46 16.32
C GLU A 199 21.93 -19.00 15.08
N LYS A 200 20.63 -18.72 14.93
CA LYS A 200 19.86 -19.05 13.73
C LYS A 200 20.46 -18.39 12.48
N LEU A 201 20.74 -17.08 12.52
CA LEU A 201 21.33 -16.36 11.39
C LEU A 201 22.71 -16.90 11.00
N LEU A 202 23.56 -17.22 11.99
CA LEU A 202 24.86 -17.83 11.75
C LEU A 202 24.73 -19.20 11.09
N THR A 203 23.75 -20.00 11.54
CA THR A 203 23.45 -21.31 10.93
C THR A 203 23.03 -21.17 9.47
N LEU A 204 22.15 -20.21 9.17
CA LEU A 204 21.71 -19.94 7.79
C LEU A 204 22.87 -19.44 6.92
N LYS A 205 23.70 -18.53 7.44
CA LYS A 205 24.86 -17.99 6.73
C LYS A 205 25.92 -19.05 6.42
N ASN A 206 26.28 -19.87 7.42
CA ASN A 206 27.29 -20.92 7.29
C ASN A 206 26.86 -22.03 6.32
N ASN A 207 25.57 -22.32 6.25
CA ASN A 207 25.00 -23.30 5.31
C ASN A 207 24.57 -22.67 3.97
N GLN A 208 25.05 -21.46 3.64
CA GLN A 208 24.80 -20.79 2.37
C GLN A 208 23.31 -20.68 2.01
N TRP A 209 22.48 -20.26 2.98
CA TRP A 209 21.04 -20.12 2.77
C TRP A 209 20.70 -19.14 1.63
N VAL A 210 21.47 -18.05 1.49
CA VAL A 210 21.37 -17.10 0.37
C VAL A 210 22.49 -17.35 -0.64
N THR A 211 22.12 -17.59 -1.90
CA THR A 211 23.07 -17.80 -3.00
C THR A 211 22.65 -17.03 -4.25
N GLY A 212 23.40 -17.14 -5.35
CA GLY A 212 23.01 -16.57 -6.65
C GLY A 212 21.67 -17.09 -7.21
N ARG A 213 21.13 -18.19 -6.65
CA ARG A 213 19.79 -18.75 -6.95
C ARG A 213 18.66 -18.00 -6.25
N THR A 214 18.96 -17.35 -5.13
CA THR A 214 17.98 -16.58 -4.38
C THR A 214 17.58 -15.37 -5.23
N ARG A 215 16.27 -15.12 -5.34
CA ARG A 215 15.72 -14.00 -6.11
C ARG A 215 15.10 -12.93 -5.26
N ALA A 216 14.52 -13.31 -4.14
CA ALA A 216 14.02 -12.36 -3.16
C ALA A 216 14.19 -12.91 -1.75
N ILE A 217 14.49 -12.01 -0.83
CA ILE A 217 14.47 -12.25 0.61
C ILE A 217 13.50 -11.25 1.21
N PHE A 218 12.65 -11.72 2.13
CA PHE A 218 11.65 -10.95 2.84
C PHE A 218 11.92 -11.07 4.33
N ILE A 219 11.89 -9.94 5.02
CA ILE A 219 11.92 -9.88 6.48
C ILE A 219 10.64 -9.21 6.90
N ASP A 220 9.75 -9.97 7.53
CA ASP A 220 8.44 -9.51 7.96
C ASP A 220 8.41 -9.46 9.49
N LEU A 221 8.04 -8.32 10.07
CA LEU A 221 7.91 -8.13 11.51
C LEU A 221 6.79 -7.14 11.85
N MET A 222 6.29 -7.25 13.08
CA MET A 222 5.22 -6.39 13.60
C MET A 222 5.68 -5.70 14.88
N VAL A 223 5.47 -4.39 14.96
CA VAL A 223 5.84 -3.57 16.11
C VAL A 223 4.61 -2.86 16.65
N TYR A 224 4.20 -3.16 17.87
CA TYR A 224 3.12 -2.46 18.55
C TYR A 224 3.65 -1.27 19.34
N ASN A 225 3.08 -0.09 19.14
CA ASN A 225 3.35 1.08 19.97
C ASN A 225 2.13 1.40 20.83
N ALA A 226 2.30 1.35 22.14
CA ALA A 226 1.21 1.57 23.10
C ALA A 226 0.77 3.04 23.17
N ASN A 227 1.68 4.00 22.91
CA ASN A 227 1.37 5.43 22.96
C ASN A 227 0.40 5.86 21.86
N VAL A 228 0.41 5.19 20.71
CA VAL A 228 -0.48 5.46 19.56
C VAL A 228 -1.54 4.38 19.31
N ASP A 229 -1.56 3.34 20.13
CA ASP A 229 -2.39 2.13 20.00
C ASP A 229 -2.43 1.59 18.55
N ALA A 230 -1.25 1.44 17.96
CA ALA A 230 -1.09 1.00 16.58
C ALA A 230 0.05 0.01 16.40
N ILE A 231 -0.16 -0.93 15.48
CA ILE A 231 0.82 -1.92 15.05
C ILE A 231 1.42 -1.46 13.73
N PHE A 232 2.73 -1.35 13.67
CA PHE A 232 3.48 -1.08 12.47
C PHE A 232 3.94 -2.39 11.87
N ILE A 233 3.44 -2.70 10.69
CA ILE A 233 3.92 -3.83 9.89
C ILE A 233 5.12 -3.33 9.10
N VAL A 234 6.26 -4.00 9.28
CA VAL A 234 7.51 -3.70 8.59
C VAL A 234 7.87 -4.92 7.75
N LYS A 235 8.02 -4.70 6.44
CA LYS A 235 8.46 -5.70 5.47
C LYS A 235 9.66 -5.16 4.71
N LEU A 236 10.81 -5.79 4.91
CA LEU A 236 12.04 -5.48 4.18
C LEU A 236 12.19 -6.49 3.05
N VAL A 237 12.49 -5.99 1.85
CA VAL A 237 12.60 -6.79 0.63
C VAL A 237 13.98 -6.60 0.03
N PHE A 238 14.65 -7.69 -0.27
CA PHE A 238 15.94 -7.73 -0.95
C PHE A 238 15.77 -8.54 -2.22
N GLU A 239 15.61 -7.88 -3.36
CA GLU A 239 15.50 -8.51 -4.67
C GLU A 239 16.91 -8.73 -5.21
N ASN A 240 17.33 -9.98 -5.38
CA ASN A 240 18.62 -10.33 -5.95
C ASN A 240 18.46 -10.55 -7.47
N GLU A 241 18.74 -9.50 -8.22
CA GLU A 241 18.65 -9.45 -9.66
C GLU A 241 19.99 -9.92 -10.28
N PRO A 242 19.97 -10.74 -11.36
CA PRO A 242 21.19 -11.32 -11.92
C PRO A 242 22.28 -10.34 -12.39
N THR A 243 21.92 -9.08 -12.70
CA THR A 243 22.83 -8.07 -13.30
C THR A 243 23.21 -6.94 -12.33
N GLU A 244 22.28 -6.45 -11.52
CA GLU A 244 22.43 -5.33 -10.57
C GLU A 244 22.78 -5.80 -9.14
N GLY A 245 22.70 -7.11 -8.87
CA GLY A 245 22.88 -7.67 -7.54
C GLY A 245 21.65 -7.46 -6.66
N ILE A 246 21.84 -7.16 -5.37
CA ILE A 246 20.73 -6.93 -4.45
C ILE A 246 20.20 -5.51 -4.62
N VAL A 247 18.89 -5.38 -4.81
CA VAL A 247 18.16 -4.12 -4.74
C VAL A 247 17.17 -4.20 -3.59
N THR A 248 17.12 -3.15 -2.78
CA THR A 248 16.28 -3.14 -1.59
C THR A 248 15.02 -2.31 -1.78
N ALA A 249 13.92 -2.82 -1.22
CA ALA A 249 12.67 -2.13 -1.08
C ALA A 249 12.12 -2.38 0.33
N TYR A 250 11.27 -1.48 0.81
CA TYR A 250 10.64 -1.66 2.11
C TYR A 250 9.19 -1.22 2.06
N LEU A 251 8.41 -1.82 2.95
CA LEU A 251 7.04 -1.48 3.20
C LEU A 251 6.88 -1.26 4.70
N LEU A 252 6.31 -0.11 5.04
CA LEU A 252 6.00 0.22 6.41
C LEU A 252 4.66 0.95 6.47
N PHE A 253 3.69 0.34 7.15
CA PHE A 253 2.37 0.93 7.35
C PHE A 253 1.78 0.59 8.72
N PRO A 254 1.05 1.54 9.34
CA PRO A 254 0.40 1.34 10.63
C PRO A 254 -0.97 0.69 10.48
N VAL A 255 -1.38 -0.14 11.42
CA VAL A 255 -2.73 -0.67 11.59
C VAL A 255 -3.17 -0.33 12.99
N LYS A 256 -4.31 0.36 13.12
CA LYS A 256 -4.88 0.68 14.43
C LYS A 256 -5.38 -0.60 15.08
N LEU A 257 -5.02 -0.84 16.34
CA LEU A 257 -5.44 -2.06 17.04
C LEU A 257 -6.90 -1.93 17.50
N HIS A 258 -7.24 -0.86 18.22
CA HIS A 258 -8.60 -0.61 18.67
C HIS A 258 -9.20 0.60 17.97
N ARG A 259 -10.35 0.42 17.31
CA ARG A 259 -10.98 1.50 16.54
C ARG A 259 -11.65 2.54 17.41
N LEU A 260 -12.44 2.12 18.40
CA LEU A 260 -13.33 2.98 19.19
C LEU A 260 -12.79 3.25 20.59
N VAL A 261 -11.66 3.95 20.68
CA VAL A 261 -11.03 4.27 21.98
C VAL A 261 -11.28 5.72 22.35
N THR A 262 -10.97 6.64 21.44
CA THR A 262 -11.00 8.08 21.71
C THR A 262 -12.32 8.70 21.31
N VAL A 263 -12.69 9.84 21.92
CA VAL A 263 -13.88 10.63 21.52
C VAL A 263 -13.83 10.99 20.03
N TYR A 264 -12.63 11.25 19.51
CA TYR A 264 -12.42 11.54 18.10
C TYR A 264 -12.77 10.35 17.20
N ASP A 265 -12.51 9.12 17.63
CA ASP A 265 -12.88 7.93 16.88
C ASP A 265 -14.39 7.78 16.73
N TYR A 266 -15.14 8.00 17.82
CA TYR A 266 -16.60 8.03 17.78
C TYR A 266 -17.11 9.12 16.84
N PHE A 267 -16.50 10.31 16.88
CA PHE A 267 -16.84 11.40 15.98
C PHE A 267 -16.59 11.04 14.50
N VAL A 268 -15.45 10.43 14.18
CA VAL A 268 -15.14 9.94 12.82
C VAL A 268 -16.14 8.89 12.38
N THR A 269 -16.51 7.93 13.24
CA THR A 269 -17.54 6.92 12.93
C THR A 269 -18.91 7.56 12.67
N VAL A 270 -19.30 8.58 13.42
CA VAL A 270 -20.53 9.34 13.15
C VAL A 270 -20.45 10.01 11.77
N CYS A 271 -19.31 10.61 11.42
CA CYS A 271 -19.10 11.17 10.08
C CYS A 271 -19.15 10.11 8.98
N GLU A 272 -18.61 8.90 9.19
CA GLU A 272 -18.74 7.78 8.26
C GLU A 272 -20.22 7.39 8.04
N CYS A 273 -21.01 7.30 9.11
CA CYS A 273 -22.45 7.02 9.02
C CYS A 273 -23.22 8.14 8.28
N MET A 274 -22.90 9.40 8.58
CA MET A 274 -23.49 10.54 7.88
C MET A 274 -23.11 10.54 6.40
N PHE A 275 -21.86 10.23 6.07
CA PHE A 275 -21.40 10.09 4.69
C PHE A 275 -22.25 9.07 3.92
N VAL A 276 -22.46 7.88 4.48
CA VAL A 276 -23.32 6.84 3.89
C VAL A 276 -24.74 7.37 3.68
N ALA A 277 -25.32 8.06 4.67
CA ALA A 277 -26.65 8.66 4.55
C ALA A 277 -26.73 9.71 3.43
N PHE A 278 -25.70 10.55 3.27
CA PHE A 278 -25.62 11.51 2.17
C PHE A 278 -25.55 10.83 0.80
N ILE A 279 -24.78 9.74 0.66
CA ILE A 279 -24.72 8.98 -0.59
C ILE A 279 -26.10 8.42 -0.95
N PHE A 280 -26.83 7.84 0.02
CA PHE A 280 -28.21 7.40 -0.23
C PHE A 280 -29.14 8.54 -0.65
N PHE A 281 -29.04 9.69 0.01
CA PHE A 281 -29.82 10.88 -0.37
C PHE A 281 -29.51 11.34 -1.81
N TYR A 282 -28.24 11.44 -2.20
CA TYR A 282 -27.84 11.83 -3.55
C TYR A 282 -28.24 10.79 -4.59
N THR A 283 -28.23 9.50 -4.26
CA THR A 283 -28.73 8.43 -5.14
C THR A 283 -30.22 8.56 -5.39
N ILE A 284 -31.04 8.77 -4.35
CA ILE A 284 -32.49 8.98 -4.52
C ILE A 284 -32.74 10.21 -5.38
N LYS A 285 -32.04 11.32 -5.11
CA LYS A 285 -32.13 12.54 -5.90
C LYS A 285 -31.80 12.28 -7.38
N TRP A 286 -30.68 11.61 -7.66
CA TRP A 286 -30.25 11.30 -9.01
C TRP A 286 -31.28 10.43 -9.75
N ILE A 287 -31.83 9.41 -9.09
CA ILE A 287 -32.89 8.55 -9.66
C ILE A 287 -34.15 9.37 -9.95
N MET A 288 -34.57 10.25 -9.04
CA MET A 288 -35.74 11.10 -9.25
C MET A 288 -35.56 12.04 -10.45
N ASP A 289 -34.41 12.70 -10.55
CA ASP A 289 -34.10 13.64 -11.62
C ASP A 289 -34.05 12.93 -12.99
N PHE A 290 -33.46 11.72 -13.03
CA PHE A 290 -33.34 10.94 -14.26
C PHE A 290 -34.66 10.25 -14.67
N VAL A 291 -35.30 9.52 -13.75
CA VAL A 291 -36.47 8.65 -14.04
C VAL A 291 -37.78 9.44 -14.06
N VAL A 292 -38.00 10.32 -13.08
CA VAL A 292 -39.29 11.01 -12.90
C VAL A 292 -39.33 12.31 -13.70
N LEU A 293 -38.24 13.07 -13.69
CA LEU A 293 -38.14 14.36 -14.37
C LEU A 293 -37.59 14.24 -15.80
N LYS A 294 -37.23 13.03 -16.26
CA LYS A 294 -36.74 12.72 -17.62
C LYS A 294 -35.59 13.65 -18.07
N GLY A 295 -34.71 14.05 -17.16
CA GLY A 295 -33.59 14.95 -17.45
C GLY A 295 -33.99 16.39 -17.83
N LYS A 296 -35.27 16.78 -17.74
CA LYS A 296 -35.73 18.13 -18.13
C LYS A 296 -35.36 19.23 -17.13
N TYR A 297 -34.79 18.87 -15.98
CA TYR A 297 -34.46 19.76 -14.87
C TYR A 297 -32.99 19.59 -14.42
N GLU A 298 -32.09 19.28 -15.36
CA GLU A 298 -30.66 19.27 -15.10
C GLU A 298 -30.15 20.70 -15.01
N ASP A 299 -29.90 21.18 -13.78
CA ASP A 299 -29.46 22.55 -13.50
C ASP A 299 -28.04 22.83 -14.05
N SER A 300 -27.21 21.81 -14.28
CA SER A 300 -25.81 21.99 -14.72
C SER A 300 -25.18 20.73 -15.31
N ALA A 301 -24.26 20.87 -16.28
CA ALA A 301 -23.44 19.78 -16.82
C ALA A 301 -22.66 19.00 -15.75
N PHE A 302 -22.36 19.64 -14.62
CA PHE A 302 -21.73 19.00 -13.46
C PHE A 302 -22.61 17.92 -12.82
N ASP A 303 -23.93 18.11 -12.75
CA ASP A 303 -24.83 17.11 -12.15
C ASP A 303 -25.00 15.88 -13.05
N VAL A 304 -24.89 16.06 -14.36
CA VAL A 304 -25.05 14.98 -15.34
C VAL A 304 -23.82 14.07 -15.38
N ILE A 305 -22.64 14.68 -15.28
CA ILE A 305 -21.36 13.97 -15.46
C ILE A 305 -20.71 13.63 -14.13
N LEU A 306 -20.52 14.61 -13.23
CA LEU A 306 -19.74 14.40 -12.01
C LEU A 306 -20.51 13.65 -10.91
N LEU A 307 -21.82 13.87 -10.79
CA LEU A 307 -22.61 13.24 -9.73
C LEU A 307 -22.67 11.70 -9.87
N PRO A 308 -22.95 11.10 -11.05
CA PRO A 308 -22.92 9.65 -11.21
C PRO A 308 -21.53 9.05 -10.90
N ILE A 309 -20.47 9.72 -11.36
CA ILE A 309 -19.09 9.25 -11.12
C ILE A 309 -18.79 9.29 -9.62
N LEU A 310 -19.16 10.37 -8.92
CA LEU A 310 -19.03 10.47 -7.47
C LEU A 310 -19.81 9.37 -6.74
N LEU A 311 -21.02 9.04 -7.18
CA LEU A 311 -21.81 7.95 -6.62
C LEU A 311 -21.13 6.58 -6.83
N VAL A 312 -20.61 6.29 -8.02
CA VAL A 312 -19.92 5.02 -8.30
C VAL A 312 -18.69 4.84 -7.39
N PHE A 313 -17.82 5.85 -7.32
CA PHE A 313 -16.63 5.76 -6.47
C PHE A 313 -16.98 5.75 -4.98
N SER A 314 -18.09 6.35 -4.56
CA SER A 314 -18.48 6.38 -3.14
C SER A 314 -19.07 5.05 -2.72
N TYR A 315 -19.87 4.39 -3.57
CA TYR A 315 -20.26 2.99 -3.36
C TYR A 315 -19.04 2.07 -3.31
N TYR A 316 -18.05 2.27 -4.19
CA TYR A 316 -16.79 1.54 -4.13
C TYR A 316 -16.09 1.74 -2.79
N ALA A 317 -15.91 2.99 -2.34
CA ALA A 317 -15.29 3.29 -1.06
C ALA A 317 -16.05 2.66 0.14
N ILE A 318 -17.38 2.70 0.12
CA ILE A 318 -18.23 2.07 1.15
C ILE A 318 -18.04 0.54 1.13
N CYS A 319 -18.09 -0.10 -0.03
CA CYS A 319 -17.88 -1.54 -0.16
C CYS A 319 -16.50 -1.95 0.36
N PHE A 320 -15.44 -1.25 -0.04
CA PHE A 320 -14.08 -1.53 0.44
C PHE A 320 -13.94 -1.31 1.94
N ARG A 321 -14.60 -0.29 2.49
CA ARG A 321 -14.60 -0.03 3.93
C ARG A 321 -15.28 -1.16 4.71
N ILE A 322 -16.42 -1.65 4.22
CA ILE A 322 -17.13 -2.80 4.81
C ILE A 322 -16.27 -4.07 4.71
N CYS A 323 -15.69 -4.36 3.54
CA CYS A 323 -14.79 -5.51 3.39
C CYS A 323 -13.58 -5.44 4.33
N SER A 324 -13.00 -4.26 4.51
CA SER A 324 -11.91 -4.05 5.47
C SER A 324 -12.35 -4.34 6.91
N TYR A 325 -13.56 -3.94 7.29
CA TYR A 325 -14.10 -4.18 8.63
C TYR A 325 -14.44 -5.65 8.89
N VAL A 326 -15.04 -6.34 7.91
CA VAL A 326 -15.55 -7.70 8.09
C VAL A 326 -14.46 -8.76 7.93
N VAL A 327 -13.51 -8.55 7.00
CA VAL A 327 -12.53 -9.57 6.64
C VAL A 327 -11.16 -9.27 7.25
N ILE A 328 -10.65 -8.06 7.02
CA ILE A 328 -9.25 -7.74 7.29
C ILE A 328 -8.99 -7.53 8.78
N GLU A 329 -9.84 -6.75 9.46
CA GLU A 329 -9.64 -6.43 10.88
C GLU A 329 -9.68 -7.67 11.79
N PRO A 330 -10.67 -8.58 11.69
CA PRO A 330 -10.68 -9.80 12.51
C PRO A 330 -9.49 -10.71 12.25
N GLN A 331 -9.06 -10.83 10.98
CA GLN A 331 -7.88 -11.62 10.63
C GLN A 331 -6.60 -11.08 11.27
N ILE A 332 -6.42 -9.75 11.27
CA ILE A 332 -5.27 -9.12 11.91
C ILE A 332 -5.29 -9.37 13.42
N LEU A 333 -6.43 -9.15 14.07
CA LEU A 333 -6.58 -9.39 15.51
C LEU A 333 -6.32 -10.85 15.90
N GLN A 334 -6.83 -11.80 15.11
CA GLN A 334 -6.58 -13.22 15.33
C GLN A 334 -5.10 -13.57 15.19
N ASN A 335 -4.44 -13.10 14.12
CA ASN A 335 -3.02 -13.34 13.89
C ASN A 335 -2.15 -12.77 15.03
N ILE A 336 -2.51 -11.59 15.54
CA ILE A 336 -1.84 -10.99 16.71
C ILE A 336 -2.05 -11.85 17.96
N SER A 337 -3.27 -12.32 18.21
CA SER A 337 -3.59 -13.14 19.39
C SER A 337 -2.91 -14.51 19.38
N GLU A 338 -2.70 -15.09 18.20
CA GLU A 338 -2.00 -16.37 18.01
C GLU A 338 -0.48 -16.19 17.89
N GLU A 339 0.04 -14.95 17.99
CA GLU A 339 1.43 -14.58 17.73
C GLU A 339 1.97 -15.06 16.37
N LYS A 340 1.06 -15.32 15.43
CA LYS A 340 1.40 -15.76 14.07
C LYS A 340 1.63 -14.56 13.19
N LEU A 341 2.72 -14.59 12.43
CA LEU A 341 2.94 -13.58 11.41
C LEU A 341 1.90 -13.74 10.28
N GLY A 342 0.90 -12.87 10.31
CA GLY A 342 -0.16 -12.80 9.30
C GLY A 342 0.32 -12.32 7.93
N ASN A 343 -0.47 -12.58 6.89
CA ASN A 343 -0.20 -12.06 5.56
C ASN A 343 -0.73 -10.64 5.37
N PHE A 344 0.20 -9.69 5.34
CA PHE A 344 -0.11 -8.27 5.23
C PHE A 344 -0.04 -7.71 3.81
N ASP A 345 0.41 -8.49 2.82
CA ASP A 345 0.48 -8.03 1.43
C ASP A 345 -0.93 -7.83 0.83
N LEU A 346 -1.88 -8.68 1.22
CA LEU A 346 -3.29 -8.52 0.90
C LEU A 346 -3.86 -7.25 1.55
N THR A 347 -3.67 -7.08 2.86
CA THR A 347 -4.09 -5.89 3.62
C THR A 347 -3.55 -4.59 2.99
N ARG A 348 -2.28 -4.59 2.60
CA ARG A 348 -1.64 -3.46 1.90
C ARG A 348 -2.36 -3.16 0.59
N SER A 349 -2.62 -4.17 -0.22
CA SER A 349 -3.27 -4.02 -1.53
C SER A 349 -4.67 -3.43 -1.39
N PHE A 350 -5.48 -3.96 -0.47
CA PHE A 350 -6.81 -3.44 -0.18
C PHE A 350 -6.78 -1.98 0.29
N ARG A 351 -5.86 -1.65 1.21
CA ARG A 351 -5.71 -0.27 1.69
C ARG A 351 -5.22 0.67 0.59
N GLY A 352 -4.30 0.23 -0.26
CA GLY A 352 -3.81 1.00 -1.40
C GLY A 352 -4.93 1.36 -2.36
N ILE A 353 -5.74 0.37 -2.73
CA ILE A 353 -6.93 0.56 -3.57
C ILE A 353 -7.91 1.53 -2.91
N TYR A 354 -8.24 1.34 -1.62
CA TYR A 354 -9.13 2.24 -0.88
C TYR A 354 -8.62 3.69 -0.90
N ASN A 355 -7.34 3.92 -0.57
CA ASN A 355 -6.74 5.25 -0.54
C ASN A 355 -6.76 5.93 -1.93
N VAL A 356 -6.51 5.17 -3.00
CA VAL A 356 -6.58 5.68 -4.37
C VAL A 356 -8.03 6.08 -4.69
N SER A 357 -9.00 5.22 -4.38
CA SER A 357 -10.42 5.50 -4.60
C SER A 357 -10.92 6.72 -3.83
N THR A 358 -10.54 6.87 -2.55
CA THR A 358 -10.90 8.06 -1.75
C THR A 358 -10.20 9.32 -2.27
N SER A 359 -8.98 9.21 -2.80
CA SER A 359 -8.30 10.35 -3.43
C SER A 359 -9.04 10.83 -4.67
N PHE A 360 -9.47 9.90 -5.54
CA PHE A 360 -10.30 10.23 -6.70
C PHE A 360 -11.66 10.82 -6.29
N LEU A 361 -12.28 10.32 -5.24
CA LEU A 361 -13.51 10.89 -4.70
C LEU A 361 -13.36 12.35 -4.31
N LEU A 362 -12.32 12.68 -3.54
CA LEU A 362 -12.05 14.05 -3.12
C LEU A 362 -11.77 14.95 -4.34
N LEU A 363 -10.98 14.47 -5.30
CA LEU A 363 -10.69 15.20 -6.55
C LEU A 363 -11.97 15.53 -7.35
N ILE A 364 -12.96 14.65 -7.35
CA ILE A 364 -14.24 14.86 -8.06
C ILE A 364 -15.19 15.74 -7.25
N ALA A 365 -15.15 15.65 -5.93
CA ALA A 365 -16.04 16.40 -5.04
C ALA A 365 -15.74 17.91 -5.03
N TRP A 366 -14.47 18.30 -5.09
CA TRP A 366 -14.07 19.72 -5.08
C TRP A 366 -14.70 20.52 -6.25
N PRO A 367 -14.60 20.08 -7.52
CA PRO A 367 -15.24 20.77 -8.64
C PRO A 367 -16.76 20.91 -8.53
N GLN A 368 -17.44 20.04 -7.78
CA GLN A 368 -18.89 20.17 -7.59
C GLN A 368 -19.27 21.45 -6.83
N LEU A 369 -18.37 22.01 -6.01
CA LEU A 369 -18.60 23.31 -5.37
C LEU A 369 -18.65 24.45 -6.39
N PHE A 370 -17.93 24.33 -7.51
CA PHE A 370 -17.90 25.37 -8.53
C PHE A 370 -19.24 25.58 -9.23
N LYS A 371 -20.14 24.59 -9.19
CA LYS A 371 -21.51 24.72 -9.68
C LYS A 371 -22.26 25.87 -8.99
N TYR A 372 -22.01 26.06 -7.70
CA TYR A 372 -22.74 27.05 -6.89
C TYR A 372 -22.03 28.41 -6.85
N THR A 373 -20.74 28.44 -7.18
CA THR A 373 -20.03 29.69 -7.38
C THR A 373 -20.38 30.23 -8.76
N ASN A 374 -21.11 31.35 -8.81
CA ASN A 374 -21.55 31.98 -10.06
C ASN A 374 -20.38 32.75 -10.73
N SER A 375 -19.26 32.07 -10.94
CA SER A 375 -18.02 32.65 -11.45
C SER A 375 -18.05 32.66 -12.98
N GLU A 376 -17.99 33.84 -13.58
CA GLU A 376 -17.94 34.04 -15.04
C GLU A 376 -16.81 33.22 -15.70
N TYR A 377 -15.70 33.02 -14.97
CA TYR A 377 -14.55 32.23 -15.39
C TYR A 377 -14.88 30.75 -15.63
N VAL A 378 -15.67 30.13 -14.75
CA VAL A 378 -16.07 28.71 -14.90
C VAL A 378 -16.97 28.54 -16.13
N SER A 379 -17.87 29.48 -16.36
CA SER A 379 -18.76 29.44 -17.52
C SER A 379 -18.00 29.59 -18.84
N SER A 380 -16.96 30.42 -18.88
CA SER A 380 -16.09 30.61 -20.05
C SER A 380 -15.24 29.36 -20.32
N LEU A 381 -14.68 28.73 -19.28
CA LEU A 381 -13.94 27.46 -19.41
C LEU A 381 -14.80 26.33 -19.96
N VAL A 382 -16.03 26.18 -19.46
CA VAL A 382 -16.97 25.15 -19.96
C VAL A 382 -17.34 25.40 -21.42
N LYS A 383 -17.45 26.66 -21.87
CA LYS A 383 -17.72 26.97 -23.29
C LYS A 383 -16.54 26.60 -24.20
N CYS A 384 -15.31 26.86 -23.76
CA CYS A 384 -14.09 26.60 -24.53
C CYS A 384 -13.57 25.15 -24.43
N TRP A 385 -14.28 24.24 -23.76
CA TRP A 385 -13.76 22.90 -23.45
C TRP A 385 -13.33 22.09 -24.69
N LYS A 386 -14.03 22.24 -25.82
CA LYS A 386 -13.70 21.53 -27.07
C LYS A 386 -12.37 21.99 -27.66
N GLU A 387 -12.11 23.29 -27.63
CA GLU A 387 -10.86 23.88 -28.12
C GLU A 387 -9.69 23.46 -27.21
N ILE A 388 -9.89 23.57 -25.89
CA ILE A 388 -8.91 23.14 -24.89
C ILE A 388 -8.60 21.64 -25.03
N ALA A 389 -9.61 20.80 -25.22
CA ALA A 389 -9.44 19.37 -25.42
C ALA A 389 -8.63 19.07 -26.69
N THR A 390 -8.92 19.78 -27.78
CA THR A 390 -8.19 19.62 -29.05
C THR A 390 -6.71 19.98 -28.90
N ILE A 391 -6.42 21.13 -28.27
CA ILE A 391 -5.04 21.56 -27.99
C ILE A 391 -4.34 20.55 -27.07
N SER A 392 -5.03 20.05 -26.03
CA SER A 392 -4.47 19.08 -25.09
C SER A 392 -4.08 17.78 -25.78
N VAL A 393 -4.88 17.27 -26.72
CA VAL A 393 -4.56 16.07 -27.49
C VAL A 393 -3.31 16.29 -28.35
N VAL A 394 -3.19 17.44 -29.02
CA VAL A 394 -2.00 17.77 -29.83
C VAL A 394 -0.75 17.84 -28.95
N VAL A 395 -0.82 18.51 -27.79
CA VAL A 395 0.30 18.58 -26.84
C VAL A 395 0.68 17.20 -26.33
N LEU A 396 -0.30 16.33 -26.04
CA LEU A 396 -0.04 14.99 -25.57
C LEU A 396 0.67 14.13 -26.62
N ILE A 397 0.30 14.27 -27.90
CA ILE A 397 0.98 13.61 -29.03
C ILE A 397 2.43 14.11 -29.16
N ILE A 398 2.67 15.41 -29.01
CA ILE A 398 4.03 15.97 -29.06
C ILE A 398 4.87 15.42 -27.89
N ILE A 399 4.32 15.39 -26.67
CA ILE A 399 5.02 14.87 -25.50
C ILE A 399 5.33 13.38 -25.66
N THR A 400 4.37 12.58 -26.11
CA THR A 400 4.59 11.12 -26.26
C THR A 400 5.60 10.81 -27.36
N THR A 401 5.60 11.56 -28.46
CA THR A 401 6.61 11.40 -29.51
C THR A 401 8.00 11.80 -29.01
N CYS A 402 8.14 12.91 -28.30
CA CYS A 402 9.40 13.30 -27.66
C CYS A 402 9.90 12.24 -26.67
N LEU A 403 9.03 11.72 -25.80
CA LEU A 403 9.37 10.65 -24.85
C LEU A 403 9.81 9.38 -25.57
N HIS A 404 9.15 9.02 -26.67
CA HIS A 404 9.51 7.86 -27.47
C HIS A 404 10.89 8.02 -28.13
N ILE A 405 11.17 9.19 -28.72
CA ILE A 405 12.48 9.51 -29.30
C ILE A 405 13.58 9.44 -28.23
N MET A 406 13.34 10.04 -27.06
CA MET A 406 14.27 9.96 -25.93
C MET A 406 14.52 8.51 -25.51
N TYR A 407 13.46 7.72 -25.35
CA TYR A 407 13.58 6.32 -24.95
C TYR A 407 14.38 5.49 -25.96
N CYS A 408 14.12 5.65 -27.25
CA CYS A 408 14.87 4.98 -28.32
C CYS A 408 16.35 5.38 -28.30
N HIS A 409 16.65 6.67 -28.09
CA HIS A 409 18.02 7.15 -28.00
C HIS A 409 18.72 6.56 -26.77
N TYR A 410 18.14 6.71 -25.57
CA TYR A 410 18.75 6.20 -24.33
C TYR A 410 18.93 4.67 -24.31
N CYS A 411 17.98 3.90 -24.85
CA CYS A 411 18.10 2.45 -24.94
C CYS A 411 19.08 1.97 -26.02
N SER A 412 19.57 2.84 -26.91
CA SER A 412 20.60 2.47 -27.88
C SER A 412 22.03 2.63 -27.33
N TYR A 413 22.20 3.28 -26.18
CA TYR A 413 23.51 3.55 -25.55
C TYR A 413 23.87 2.60 -24.39
N TYR A 414 22.95 1.75 -23.97
CA TYR A 414 23.15 0.65 -23.02
C TYR A 414 22.78 -0.67 -23.70
#